data_AF-A0A3D4YRD4-F1
#
_entry.id   AF-A0A3D4YRD4-F1
#
_cell.length_a   1.000
_cell.length_b   1.000
_cell.length_c   1.000
_cell.angle_alpha   90.00
_cell.angle_beta   90.00
_cell.angle_gamma   90.00
#
_symmetry.space_group_name_H-M   'P 1'
#
loop_
_entity.id
_entity.type
_entity.pdbx_description
1 polymer ?
#
loop_
_entity_poly.entity_id
_entity_poly.type
_entity_poly.pdbx_seq_one_letter_code
_entity_poly.pdbx_strand_id
1 'polypeptide(L)'
;FDRFEEMNEARARAGDAVFATPRNAAAGSLRQLDPAITASRPLRFFGYSVAAPDGIELPFETQTELLDALAEWGVPVAPHRKRAKTLAEVEKWAYDLEHRIRSELNFGIDGGVVKVDSLRLQEELGIVGGREPRWAIARKFAPDIAETRLLKIRVNVGRTGALNPYAELEPVEIGGVIVKLATLHNEDLVISKDLREGDWVQVKRAGDVIPQIIGPIPERRTGSEKPWSMPKKCPVCGTPVTREEDEAAIYCPNIACPGRQLEGLVHFTSRGAMDIRGLSYARIQQLVEAGLVRDPGDLYALTREQLLELEGYADKGAGSLIAAIGASKSQPLQRLLHALGIRHVGSIAAQLLAQHFGTLDAIMSASADDILNVRGIGATIADGVVAYFSDPAGRALVEKLRSRGVNFTEPRAVVAGGPLAGMTLVITGTLPTLSRAKATATIEAAGGRVTGSVSKSTDFLLAGEDAGSKLDRAKTLGVAIIDEADLLRRVSSPATSTA
;
A
#
# COMPACT_ATOMS: atom_id res chain seq x y z
N PHE A 1 0.34 33.37 -0.85
CA PHE A 1 -0.62 32.26 -1.07
C PHE A 1 -2.01 32.77 -0.75
N ASP A 2 -2.44 33.80 -1.47
CA ASP A 2 -3.15 34.89 -0.81
C ASP A 2 -4.54 34.46 -0.36
N ARG A 3 -5.23 33.65 -1.16
CA ARG A 3 -6.55 33.10 -0.81
C ARG A 3 -6.54 32.05 0.30
N PHE A 4 -5.44 31.32 0.46
CA PHE A 4 -5.27 30.38 1.58
C PHE A 4 -4.98 31.14 2.88
N GLU A 5 -4.13 32.16 2.80
CA GLU A 5 -3.80 33.06 3.91
C GLU A 5 -5.05 33.82 4.38
N GLU A 6 -5.78 34.47 3.47
CA GLU A 6 -7.07 35.14 3.75
C GLU A 6 -8.08 34.20 4.43
N MET A 7 -8.15 32.94 3.98
CA MET A 7 -9.03 31.93 4.57
C MET A 7 -8.59 31.57 5.99
N ASN A 8 -7.28 31.39 6.22
CA ASN A 8 -6.76 31.10 7.56
C ASN A 8 -6.93 32.29 8.50
N GLU A 9 -6.75 33.53 8.03
CA GLU A 9 -7.03 34.74 8.79
C GLU A 9 -8.51 34.87 9.18
N ALA A 10 -9.43 34.56 8.25
CA ALA A 10 -10.86 34.55 8.54
C ALA A 10 -11.21 33.48 9.60
N ARG A 11 -10.61 32.29 9.52
CA ARG A 11 -10.78 31.21 10.51
C ARG A 11 -10.22 31.61 11.88
N ALA A 12 -9.01 32.18 11.92
CA ALA A 12 -8.40 32.67 13.15
C ALA A 12 -9.26 33.75 13.83
N ARG A 13 -9.79 34.70 13.05
CA ARG A 13 -10.74 35.73 13.55
C ARG A 13 -12.04 35.14 14.08
N ALA A 14 -12.51 34.04 13.50
CA ALA A 14 -13.70 33.32 13.95
C ALA A 14 -13.43 32.38 15.15
N GLY A 15 -12.19 32.25 15.61
CA GLY A 15 -11.81 31.30 16.67
C GLY A 15 -11.69 29.84 16.20
N ASP A 16 -11.76 29.60 14.89
CA ASP A 16 -11.61 28.27 14.31
C ASP A 16 -10.14 27.85 14.21
N ALA A 17 -9.89 26.54 14.28
CA ALA A 17 -8.58 25.99 13.96
C ALA A 17 -8.18 26.32 12.51
N VAL A 18 -6.98 26.87 12.33
CA VAL A 18 -6.38 27.17 11.02
C VAL A 18 -5.88 25.90 10.33
N PHE A 19 -5.84 25.91 9.01
CA PHE A 19 -5.25 24.80 8.25
C PHE A 19 -3.74 24.93 8.19
N ALA A 20 -3.04 23.82 8.39
CA ALA A 20 -1.57 23.79 8.36
C ALA A 20 -0.99 24.04 6.96
N THR A 21 -1.58 23.43 5.92
CA THR A 21 -1.13 23.60 4.53
C THR A 21 -2.29 23.78 3.56
N PRO A 22 -2.06 24.37 2.37
CA PRO A 22 -3.04 24.42 1.28
C PRO A 22 -3.61 23.04 0.92
N ARG A 23 -2.80 21.98 1.02
CA ARG A 23 -3.23 20.59 0.77
C ARG A 23 -4.28 20.13 1.78
N ASN A 24 -4.05 20.39 3.07
CA ASN A 24 -5.01 20.06 4.13
C ASN A 24 -6.29 20.90 4.01
N ALA A 25 -6.12 22.19 3.71
CA ALA A 25 -7.22 23.12 3.45
C ALA A 25 -8.12 22.65 2.29
N ALA A 26 -7.53 22.25 1.17
CA ALA A 26 -8.29 21.77 0.01
C ALA A 26 -9.06 20.48 0.33
N ALA A 27 -8.40 19.49 0.95
CA ALA A 27 -9.04 18.23 1.32
C ALA A 27 -10.20 18.42 2.32
N GLY A 28 -10.00 19.26 3.34
CA GLY A 28 -11.03 19.60 4.31
C GLY A 28 -12.18 20.38 3.69
N SER A 29 -11.89 21.31 2.77
CA SER A 29 -12.90 22.11 2.07
C SER A 29 -13.76 21.29 1.11
N LEU A 30 -13.21 20.25 0.47
CA LEU A 30 -13.93 19.38 -0.46
C LEU A 30 -14.78 18.32 0.25
N ARG A 31 -14.36 17.87 1.44
CA ARG A 31 -15.03 16.81 2.21
C ARG A 31 -16.04 17.36 3.22
N GLN A 32 -16.93 18.23 2.75
CA GLN A 32 -18.01 18.78 3.57
C GLN A 32 -19.32 18.05 3.30
N LEU A 33 -20.12 17.82 4.35
CA LEU A 33 -21.47 17.28 4.20
C LEU A 33 -22.41 18.32 3.57
N ASP A 34 -22.24 19.58 3.95
CA ASP A 34 -22.96 20.71 3.38
C ASP A 34 -22.13 21.33 2.23
N PRO A 35 -22.60 21.24 0.96
CA PRO A 35 -21.88 21.81 -0.17
C PRO A 35 -21.79 23.34 -0.13
N ALA A 36 -22.66 24.04 0.63
CA ALA A 36 -22.56 25.49 0.79
C ALA A 36 -21.24 25.91 1.47
N ILE A 37 -20.73 25.07 2.38
CA ILE A 37 -19.43 25.30 3.01
C ILE A 37 -18.32 25.16 1.97
N THR A 38 -18.39 24.17 1.07
CA THR A 38 -17.41 24.03 -0.02
C THR A 38 -17.48 25.21 -0.99
N ALA A 39 -18.69 25.67 -1.33
CA ALA A 39 -18.91 26.81 -2.22
C ALA A 39 -18.32 28.12 -1.67
N SER A 40 -18.25 28.29 -0.35
CA SER A 40 -17.63 29.45 0.29
C SER A 40 -16.09 29.42 0.29
N ARG A 41 -15.46 28.34 -0.19
CA ARG A 41 -14.00 28.14 -0.15
C ARG A 41 -13.41 28.45 -1.53
N PRO A 42 -12.22 29.07 -1.61
CA PRO A 42 -11.62 29.48 -2.88
C PRO A 42 -10.96 28.31 -3.64
N LEU A 43 -11.64 27.16 -3.75
CA LEU A 43 -11.12 25.98 -4.43
C LEU A 43 -10.95 26.24 -5.94
N ARG A 44 -9.88 25.67 -6.49
CA ARG A 44 -9.53 25.70 -7.92
C ARG A 44 -9.05 24.31 -8.34
N PHE A 45 -9.07 24.04 -9.64
CA PHE A 45 -8.78 22.73 -10.21
C PHE A 45 -7.91 22.87 -11.45
N PHE A 46 -7.01 21.90 -11.67
CA PHE A 46 -6.28 21.71 -12.91
C PHE A 46 -6.42 20.26 -13.39
N GLY A 47 -6.91 20.07 -14.60
CA GLY A 47 -6.95 18.78 -15.29
C GLY A 47 -5.57 18.38 -15.82
N TYR A 48 -5.24 17.10 -15.74
CA TYR A 48 -3.95 16.57 -16.19
C TYR A 48 -4.00 15.18 -16.86
N SER A 49 -5.18 14.56 -16.90
CA SER A 49 -5.44 13.24 -17.50
C SER A 49 -6.95 13.06 -17.69
N VAL A 50 -7.35 12.16 -18.58
CA VAL A 50 -8.74 11.73 -18.78
C VAL A 50 -8.82 10.22 -18.58
N ALA A 51 -9.90 9.74 -17.97
CA ALA A 51 -10.26 8.33 -17.94
C ALA A 51 -11.54 8.14 -18.75
N ALA A 52 -11.48 7.31 -19.79
CA ALA A 52 -12.63 6.94 -20.59
C ALA A 52 -13.17 5.57 -20.15
N PRO A 53 -14.47 5.30 -20.31
CA PRO A 53 -15.03 3.96 -20.15
C PRO A 53 -14.32 2.92 -21.03
N ASP A 54 -14.36 1.65 -20.60
CA ASP A 54 -13.76 0.56 -21.36
C ASP A 54 -14.29 0.51 -22.80
N GLY A 55 -13.38 0.37 -23.76
CA GLY A 55 -13.69 0.34 -25.19
C GLY A 55 -13.84 1.71 -25.86
N ILE A 56 -13.71 2.82 -25.11
CA ILE A 56 -13.68 4.16 -25.67
C ILE A 56 -12.23 4.64 -25.73
N GLU A 57 -11.67 4.68 -26.95
CA GLU A 57 -10.37 5.30 -27.20
C GLU A 57 -10.56 6.81 -27.43
N LEU A 58 -9.74 7.61 -26.74
CA LEU A 58 -9.70 9.05 -26.97
C LEU A 58 -8.78 9.35 -28.16
N PRO A 59 -9.11 10.34 -29.01
CA PRO A 59 -8.38 10.63 -30.24
C PRO A 59 -7.10 11.45 -29.98
N PHE A 60 -6.29 11.04 -29.00
CA PHE A 60 -5.05 11.72 -28.64
C PHE A 60 -3.88 10.75 -28.75
N GLU A 61 -2.82 11.16 -29.42
CA GLU A 61 -1.60 10.36 -29.51
C GLU A 61 -0.60 10.77 -28.43
N THR A 62 -0.71 12.01 -27.93
CA THR A 62 0.20 12.58 -26.94
C THR A 62 -0.48 13.19 -25.72
N GLN A 63 0.22 13.18 -24.59
CA GLN A 63 -0.15 13.89 -23.38
C GLN A 63 -0.26 15.39 -23.62
N THR A 64 0.56 15.96 -24.51
CA THR A 64 0.47 17.37 -24.90
C THR A 64 -0.88 17.69 -25.57
N GLU A 65 -1.28 16.92 -26.59
CA GLU A 65 -2.58 17.08 -27.27
C GLU A 65 -3.76 16.94 -26.31
N LEU A 66 -3.72 15.96 -25.40
CA LEU A 66 -4.75 15.79 -24.39
C LEU A 66 -4.87 17.01 -23.48
N LEU A 67 -3.76 17.64 -23.10
CA LEU A 67 -3.76 18.83 -22.26
C LEU A 67 -4.18 20.11 -23.00
N ASP A 68 -3.97 20.16 -24.32
CA ASP A 68 -4.48 21.24 -25.18
C ASP A 68 -6.00 21.09 -25.34
N ALA A 69 -6.49 19.89 -25.64
CA ALA A 69 -7.92 19.60 -25.75
C ALA A 69 -8.69 19.85 -24.45
N LEU A 70 -8.13 19.49 -23.29
CA LEU A 70 -8.74 19.81 -22.00
C LEU A 70 -8.96 21.33 -21.83
N ALA A 71 -7.97 22.13 -22.24
CA ALA A 71 -8.08 23.59 -22.16
C ALA A 71 -9.17 24.11 -23.11
N GLU A 72 -9.25 23.57 -24.34
CA GLU A 72 -10.29 23.91 -25.31
C GLU A 72 -11.70 23.54 -24.83
N TRP A 73 -11.84 22.43 -24.09
CA TRP A 73 -13.10 22.02 -23.46
C TRP A 73 -13.47 22.86 -22.22
N GLY A 74 -12.66 23.84 -21.85
CA GLY A 74 -12.88 24.69 -20.69
C GLY A 74 -12.45 24.07 -19.36
N VAL A 75 -11.76 22.92 -19.37
CA VAL A 75 -11.13 22.36 -18.18
C VAL A 75 -9.81 23.10 -17.94
N PRO A 76 -9.63 23.81 -16.83
CA PRO A 76 -8.39 24.52 -16.58
C PRO A 76 -7.22 23.55 -16.51
N VAL A 77 -6.09 23.94 -17.06
CA VAL A 77 -4.84 23.15 -17.09
C VAL A 77 -3.71 23.99 -16.51
N ALA A 78 -2.69 23.33 -15.95
CA ALA A 78 -1.59 24.04 -15.31
C ALA A 78 -0.90 25.00 -16.30
N PRO A 79 -0.74 26.29 -15.95
CA PRO A 79 -0.22 27.30 -16.88
C PRO A 79 1.27 27.11 -17.21
N HIS A 80 2.04 26.53 -16.27
CA HIS A 80 3.46 26.25 -16.45
C HIS A 80 3.67 24.80 -16.85
N ARG A 81 3.47 24.50 -18.13
CA ARG A 81 3.80 23.21 -18.76
C ARG A 81 4.79 23.42 -19.90
N LYS A 82 5.65 22.43 -20.14
CA LYS A 82 6.60 22.47 -21.24
C LYS A 82 6.81 21.07 -21.82
N ARG A 83 6.66 20.95 -23.14
CA ARG A 83 7.13 19.78 -23.87
C ARG A 83 8.66 19.85 -23.96
N ALA A 84 9.34 18.80 -23.49
CA ALA A 84 10.78 18.68 -23.53
C ALA A 84 11.17 17.50 -24.43
N LYS A 85 12.13 17.71 -25.33
CA LYS A 85 12.61 16.69 -26.28
C LYS A 85 13.77 15.87 -25.71
N THR A 86 14.44 16.38 -24.67
CA THR A 86 15.63 15.77 -24.08
C THR A 86 15.60 15.84 -22.55
N LEU A 87 16.35 14.96 -21.88
CA LEU A 87 16.49 15.00 -20.42
C LEU A 87 17.13 16.31 -19.94
N ALA A 88 18.08 16.87 -20.68
CA ALA A 88 18.68 18.16 -20.36
C ALA A 88 17.63 19.30 -20.36
N GLU A 89 16.65 19.25 -21.28
CA GLU A 89 15.53 20.20 -21.27
C GLU A 89 14.59 20.00 -20.08
N VAL A 90 14.37 18.74 -19.67
CA VAL A 90 13.58 18.40 -18.47
C VAL A 90 14.26 18.93 -17.21
N GLU A 91 15.57 18.70 -17.06
CA GLU A 91 16.36 19.17 -15.93
C GLU A 91 16.38 20.69 -15.84
N LYS A 92 16.60 21.37 -16.98
CA LYS A 92 16.55 22.83 -17.06
C LYS A 92 15.17 23.36 -16.69
N TRP A 93 14.09 22.79 -17.24
CA TRP A 93 12.74 23.21 -16.91
C TRP A 93 12.44 23.03 -15.42
N ALA A 94 12.88 21.92 -14.82
CA ALA A 94 12.61 21.65 -13.43
C ALA A 94 13.47 22.49 -12.47
N TYR A 95 14.69 22.87 -12.87
CA TYR A 95 15.50 23.87 -12.18
C TYR A 95 14.81 25.24 -12.19
N ASP A 96 14.31 25.66 -13.36
CA ASP A 96 13.59 26.93 -13.54
C ASP A 96 12.29 26.95 -12.75
N LEU A 97 11.59 25.81 -12.70
CA LEU A 97 10.39 25.64 -11.91
C LEU A 97 10.68 25.89 -10.43
N GLU A 98 11.77 25.33 -9.89
CA GLU A 98 12.16 25.45 -8.48
C GLU A 98 12.67 26.84 -8.10
N HIS A 99 13.54 27.44 -8.92
CA HIS A 99 14.31 28.64 -8.54
C HIS A 99 13.71 29.95 -9.06
N ARG A 100 12.78 29.90 -10.02
CA ARG A 100 12.21 31.11 -10.64
C ARG A 100 10.69 31.11 -10.57
N ILE A 101 10.05 30.07 -11.08
CA ILE A 101 8.60 30.04 -11.24
C ILE A 101 7.90 29.84 -9.90
N ARG A 102 8.42 28.97 -9.02
CA ARG A 102 7.77 28.58 -7.75
C ARG A 102 7.35 29.78 -6.90
N SER A 103 8.18 30.83 -6.80
CA SER A 103 7.89 32.05 -6.03
C SER A 103 6.83 32.95 -6.66
N GLU A 104 6.56 32.81 -7.96
CA GLU A 104 5.58 33.59 -8.70
C GLU A 104 4.18 32.95 -8.67
N LEU A 105 4.08 31.69 -8.27
CA LEU A 105 2.81 30.96 -8.23
C LEU A 105 1.95 31.40 -7.04
N ASN A 106 0.66 31.58 -7.30
CA ASN A 106 -0.35 31.83 -6.28
C ASN A 106 -0.90 30.55 -5.64
N PHE A 107 -0.25 29.40 -5.87
CA PHE A 107 -0.56 28.10 -5.28
C PHE A 107 0.72 27.31 -5.00
N GLY A 108 0.61 26.32 -4.12
CA GLY A 108 1.75 25.52 -3.69
C GLY A 108 1.98 24.34 -4.61
N ILE A 109 3.26 24.08 -4.89
CA ILE A 109 3.75 22.91 -5.61
C ILE A 109 4.90 22.27 -4.83
N ASP A 110 4.97 20.94 -4.87
CA ASP A 110 6.03 20.14 -4.24
C ASP A 110 7.05 19.60 -5.24
N GLY A 111 6.89 19.95 -6.52
CA GLY A 111 7.77 19.54 -7.61
C GLY A 111 7.11 19.69 -8.98
N GLY A 112 7.75 19.10 -9.99
CA GLY A 112 7.20 18.92 -11.33
C GLY A 112 6.96 17.45 -11.64
N VAL A 113 5.95 17.14 -12.48
CA VAL A 113 5.72 15.78 -12.97
C VAL A 113 6.26 15.66 -14.39
N VAL A 114 7.15 14.71 -14.60
CA VAL A 114 7.70 14.36 -15.91
C VAL A 114 6.97 13.14 -16.43
N LYS A 115 6.41 13.22 -17.64
CA LYS A 115 5.67 12.14 -18.29
C LYS A 115 6.26 11.86 -19.67
N VAL A 116 6.28 10.59 -20.08
CA VAL A 116 6.48 10.21 -21.48
C VAL A 116 5.33 10.80 -22.30
N ASP A 117 5.64 11.56 -23.34
CA ASP A 117 4.64 12.33 -24.09
C ASP A 117 3.71 11.42 -24.93
N SER A 118 4.21 10.35 -25.54
CA SER A 118 3.39 9.41 -26.32
C SER A 118 2.52 8.53 -25.43
N LEU A 119 1.19 8.54 -25.64
CA LEU A 119 0.24 7.74 -24.87
C LEU A 119 0.40 6.24 -25.14
N ARG A 120 0.70 5.84 -26.39
CA ARG A 120 1.02 4.45 -26.74
C ARG A 120 2.18 3.89 -25.91
N LEU A 121 3.25 4.68 -25.73
CA LEU A 121 4.38 4.26 -24.90
C LEU A 121 4.02 4.19 -23.41
N GLN A 122 3.09 5.01 -22.93
CA GLN A 122 2.60 4.91 -21.54
C GLN A 122 1.92 3.56 -21.31
N GLU A 123 1.07 3.12 -22.24
CA GLU A 123 0.42 1.80 -22.17
C GLU A 123 1.41 0.64 -22.19
N GLU A 124 2.39 0.67 -23.09
CA GLU A 124 3.44 -0.35 -23.19
C GLU A 124 4.31 -0.44 -21.93
N LEU A 125 4.67 0.71 -21.36
CA LEU A 125 5.47 0.78 -20.13
C LEU A 125 4.68 0.25 -18.91
N GLY A 126 3.38 0.51 -18.87
CA GLY A 126 2.46 -0.02 -17.87
C GLY A 126 2.67 0.52 -16.44
N ILE A 127 2.08 -0.18 -15.48
CA ILE A 127 2.02 0.21 -14.06
C ILE A 127 2.56 -0.95 -13.20
N VAL A 128 3.49 -0.65 -12.27
CA VAL A 128 4.01 -1.61 -11.29
C VAL A 128 3.09 -1.67 -10.09
N GLY A 129 2.75 -2.89 -9.65
CA GLY A 129 2.00 -3.14 -8.42
C GLY A 129 0.62 -2.46 -8.39
N GLY A 130 0.05 -2.14 -9.55
CA GLY A 130 -1.24 -1.44 -9.68
C GLY A 130 -1.26 0.02 -9.18
N ARG A 131 -0.10 0.61 -8.88
CA ARG A 131 -0.03 1.95 -8.26
C ARG A 131 1.02 2.90 -8.83
N GLU A 132 2.11 2.39 -9.41
CA GLU A 132 3.27 3.18 -9.82
C GLU A 132 3.45 3.12 -11.35
N PRO A 133 3.08 4.18 -12.11
CA PRO A 133 3.29 4.19 -13.56
C PRO A 133 4.77 4.24 -13.92
N ARG A 134 5.21 3.42 -14.88
CA ARG A 134 6.62 3.38 -15.33
C ARG A 134 6.98 4.53 -16.27
N TRP A 135 5.97 5.23 -16.78
CA TRP A 135 6.07 6.29 -17.77
C TRP A 135 6.00 7.71 -17.18
N ALA A 136 5.87 7.84 -15.86
CA ALA A 136 5.85 9.14 -15.19
C ALA A 136 6.64 9.12 -13.88
N ILE A 137 7.22 10.27 -13.54
CA ILE A 137 7.91 10.49 -12.27
C ILE A 137 7.62 11.88 -11.73
N ALA A 138 7.37 11.97 -10.41
CA ALA A 138 7.30 13.24 -9.71
C ALA A 138 8.72 13.66 -9.28
N ARG A 139 9.29 14.66 -9.97
CA ARG A 139 10.56 15.30 -9.59
C ARG A 139 10.28 16.34 -8.52
N LYS A 140 10.36 15.92 -7.26
CA LYS A 140 10.17 16.79 -6.10
C LYS A 140 11.30 17.80 -5.94
N PHE A 141 11.00 18.96 -5.35
CA PHE A 141 12.00 19.95 -4.96
C PHE A 141 12.91 19.43 -3.84
N ALA A 142 14.03 20.13 -3.61
CA ALA A 142 14.79 19.92 -2.40
C ALA A 142 13.85 20.16 -1.19
N PRO A 143 13.73 19.17 -0.28
CA PRO A 143 12.82 19.31 0.85
C PRO A 143 13.33 20.36 1.82
N ASP A 144 12.43 21.13 2.42
CA ASP A 144 12.77 22.07 3.48
C ASP A 144 13.46 21.31 4.63
N ILE A 145 14.64 21.78 5.02
CA ILE A 145 15.42 21.24 6.14
C ILE A 145 15.27 22.21 7.31
N ALA A 146 14.92 21.70 8.47
CA ALA A 146 14.94 22.44 9.72
C ALA A 146 15.87 21.78 10.73
N GLU A 147 16.46 22.60 11.59
CA GLU A 147 17.26 22.14 12.72
C GLU A 147 16.39 22.10 13.97
N THR A 148 16.46 21.01 14.74
CA THR A 148 15.76 20.90 16.02
C THR A 148 16.53 20.01 16.98
N ARG A 149 16.12 19.97 18.25
CA ARG A 149 16.72 19.11 19.26
C ARG A 149 16.07 17.73 19.28
N LEU A 150 16.90 16.68 19.26
CA LEU A 150 16.51 15.31 19.53
C LEU A 150 16.37 15.12 21.04
N LEU A 151 15.14 15.16 21.54
CA LEU A 151 14.86 15.07 22.98
C LEU A 151 15.08 13.65 23.50
N LYS A 152 14.56 12.65 22.78
CA LYS A 152 14.61 11.26 23.21
C LYS A 152 14.46 10.29 22.05
N ILE A 153 15.06 9.11 22.16
CA ILE A 153 14.82 8.00 21.24
C ILE A 153 13.96 6.98 21.95
N ARG A 154 12.72 6.82 21.48
CA ARG A 154 11.77 5.82 21.97
C ARG A 154 11.72 4.64 21.03
N VAL A 155 11.16 3.53 21.50
CA VAL A 155 11.05 2.29 20.73
C VAL A 155 9.59 1.86 20.71
N ASN A 156 9.02 1.75 19.51
CA ASN A 156 7.70 1.18 19.30
C ASN A 156 7.83 -0.33 19.01
N VAL A 157 6.95 -1.14 19.60
CA VAL A 157 6.87 -2.58 19.32
C VAL A 157 5.77 -2.80 18.29
N GLY A 158 6.14 -3.10 17.04
CA GLY A 158 5.20 -3.34 15.96
C GLY A 158 4.44 -4.67 16.11
N ARG A 159 3.40 -4.86 15.28
CA ARG A 159 2.53 -6.06 15.28
C ARG A 159 3.27 -7.40 15.23
N THR A 160 4.36 -7.49 14.45
CA THR A 160 5.18 -8.71 14.32
C THR A 160 6.22 -8.86 15.43
N GLY A 161 6.28 -7.92 16.36
CA GLY A 161 7.29 -7.85 17.41
C GLY A 161 8.50 -7.01 17.05
N ALA A 162 8.59 -6.45 15.83
CA ALA A 162 9.72 -5.60 15.43
C ALA A 162 9.82 -4.35 16.33
N LEU A 163 10.99 -4.11 16.90
CA LEU A 163 11.32 -2.90 17.66
C LEU A 163 11.78 -1.81 16.69
N ASN A 164 10.96 -0.76 16.57
CA ASN A 164 11.21 0.34 15.65
C ASN A 164 11.52 1.61 16.45
N PRO A 165 12.76 2.12 16.40
CA PRO A 165 13.10 3.36 17.07
C PRO A 165 12.45 4.56 16.37
N TYR A 166 12.06 5.55 17.16
CA TYR A 166 11.59 6.85 16.69
C TYR A 166 12.10 7.96 17.61
N ALA A 167 12.33 9.12 17.01
CA ALA A 167 12.78 10.33 17.68
C ALA A 167 11.60 11.13 18.20
N GLU A 168 11.65 11.52 19.47
CA GLU A 168 10.92 12.65 20.04
C GLU A 168 11.76 13.90 19.81
N LEU A 169 11.19 14.88 19.12
CA LEU A 169 11.85 16.12 18.71
C LEU A 169 11.25 17.30 19.46
N GLU A 170 12.08 18.32 19.71
CA GLU A 170 11.56 19.64 20.05
C GLU A 170 10.70 20.15 18.87
N PRO A 171 9.47 20.66 19.14
CA PRO A 171 8.55 21.02 18.07
C PRO A 171 9.19 22.00 17.08
N VAL A 172 9.25 21.61 15.81
CA VAL A 172 9.86 22.42 14.74
C VAL A 172 8.92 22.51 13.54
N GLU A 173 8.81 23.69 12.94
CA GLU A 173 8.00 23.89 11.74
C GLU A 173 8.80 23.53 10.48
N ILE A 174 8.26 22.62 9.67
CA ILE A 174 8.86 22.20 8.38
C ILE A 174 7.78 22.18 7.31
N GLY A 175 7.84 23.09 6.35
CA GLY A 175 6.85 23.21 5.28
C GLY A 175 5.42 23.42 5.82
N GLY A 176 5.25 24.34 6.78
CA GLY A 176 3.95 24.71 7.37
C GLY A 176 3.34 23.70 8.34
N VAL A 177 4.08 22.66 8.75
CA VAL A 177 3.61 21.65 9.72
C VAL A 177 4.60 21.53 10.86
N ILE A 178 4.08 21.52 12.09
CA ILE A 178 4.87 21.25 13.29
C ILE A 178 5.18 19.76 13.37
N VAL A 179 6.46 19.43 13.29
CA VAL A 179 7.00 18.08 13.45
C VAL A 179 7.47 17.90 14.90
N LYS A 180 7.00 16.84 15.55
CA LYS A 180 7.43 16.42 16.91
C LYS A 180 8.01 15.02 16.96
N LEU A 181 7.75 14.22 15.93
CA LEU A 181 8.13 12.81 15.86
C LEU A 181 8.76 12.52 14.49
N ALA A 182 9.81 11.71 14.47
CA ALA A 182 10.42 11.21 13.24
C ALA A 182 10.82 9.74 13.39
N THR A 183 10.62 8.93 12.35
CA THR A 183 11.05 7.53 12.37
C THR A 183 12.56 7.44 12.24
N LEU A 184 13.17 6.49 12.96
CA LEU A 184 14.59 6.15 12.85
C LEU A 184 14.81 4.80 12.16
N HIS A 185 13.73 4.12 11.77
CA HIS A 185 13.69 2.83 11.09
C HIS A 185 14.22 1.64 11.90
N ASN A 186 15.52 1.58 12.22
CA ASN A 186 16.15 0.47 12.95
C ASN A 186 17.41 0.94 13.72
N GLU A 187 17.97 0.06 14.54
CA GLU A 187 19.18 0.38 15.34
C GLU A 187 20.38 0.72 14.46
N ASP A 188 20.61 -0.07 13.41
CA ASP A 188 21.77 0.11 12.53
C ASP A 188 21.81 1.51 11.92
N LEU A 189 20.65 2.08 11.53
CA LEU A 189 20.54 3.43 11.00
C LEU A 189 20.74 4.52 12.05
N VAL A 190 20.37 4.28 13.31
CA VAL A 190 20.66 5.19 14.42
C VAL A 190 22.17 5.25 14.65
N ILE A 191 22.83 4.09 14.68
CA ILE A 191 24.28 3.97 14.86
C ILE A 191 25.03 4.55 13.66
N SER A 192 24.63 4.23 12.42
CA SER A 192 25.31 4.70 11.21
C SER A 192 25.25 6.22 11.04
N LYS A 193 24.17 6.84 11.55
CA LYS A 193 24.01 8.30 11.58
C LYS A 193 24.62 8.93 12.84
N ASP A 194 25.13 8.12 13.78
CA ASP A 194 25.63 8.55 15.09
C ASP A 194 24.63 9.46 15.83
N LEU A 195 23.34 9.10 15.85
CA LEU A 195 22.32 9.92 16.53
C LEU A 195 22.30 9.64 18.03
N ARG A 196 22.29 10.71 18.84
CA ARG A 196 22.33 10.63 20.29
C ARG A 196 21.24 11.48 20.93
N GLU A 197 20.69 11.03 22.04
CA GLU A 197 19.73 11.84 22.80
C GLU A 197 20.39 13.13 23.27
N GLY A 198 19.72 14.26 23.03
CA GLY A 198 20.22 15.61 23.29
C GLY A 198 20.80 16.32 22.07
N ASP A 199 21.13 15.60 20.99
CA ASP A 199 21.73 16.17 19.77
C ASP A 199 20.85 17.26 19.14
N TRP A 200 21.51 18.23 18.50
CA TRP A 200 20.88 19.01 17.43
C TRP A 200 20.90 18.18 16.15
N VAL A 201 19.77 18.08 15.47
CA VAL A 201 19.58 17.26 14.28
C VAL A 201 18.96 18.06 13.15
N GLN A 202 19.35 17.72 11.92
CA GLN A 202 18.69 18.21 10.72
C GLN A 202 17.54 17.28 10.34
N VAL A 203 16.36 17.85 10.18
CA VAL A 203 15.12 17.12 9.88
C VAL A 203 14.55 17.64 8.57
N LYS A 204 14.11 16.73 7.72
CA LYS A 204 13.39 17.05 6.48
C LYS A 204 12.09 16.29 6.40
N ARG A 205 11.15 16.77 5.58
CA ARG A 205 9.96 16.00 5.22
C ARG A 205 10.20 15.27 3.89
N ALA A 206 10.37 13.95 3.96
CA ALA A 206 10.48 13.14 2.77
C ALA A 206 9.12 13.10 2.05
N GLY A 207 9.14 13.52 0.79
CA GLY A 207 7.96 13.58 -0.07
C GLY A 207 6.84 14.47 0.45
N ASP A 208 7.15 15.46 1.28
CA ASP A 208 6.21 16.34 1.98
C ASP A 208 5.23 15.63 2.93
N VAL A 209 5.55 14.40 3.37
CA VAL A 209 4.66 13.63 4.23
C VAL A 209 5.36 13.10 5.47
N ILE A 210 6.52 12.43 5.32
CA ILE A 210 7.13 11.67 6.42
C ILE A 210 8.38 12.41 6.93
N PRO A 211 8.42 12.86 8.19
CA PRO A 211 9.62 13.45 8.77
C PRO A 211 10.75 12.43 8.87
N GLN A 212 11.95 12.83 8.46
CA GLN A 212 13.18 12.04 8.51
C GLN A 212 14.32 12.89 9.05
N ILE A 213 15.07 12.34 10.01
CA ILE A 213 16.35 12.91 10.44
C ILE A 213 17.41 12.59 9.39
N ILE A 214 18.06 13.63 8.87
CA ILE A 214 19.19 13.53 7.94
C ILE A 214 20.42 13.05 8.71
N GLY A 215 20.77 13.77 9.78
CA GLY A 215 21.92 13.50 10.63
C GLY A 215 22.03 14.50 11.79
N PRO A 216 22.99 14.29 12.70
CA PRO A 216 23.31 15.22 13.77
C PRO A 216 24.06 16.45 13.23
N ILE A 217 24.15 17.48 14.06
CA ILE A 217 24.99 18.67 13.88
C ILE A 217 26.11 18.57 14.93
N PRO A 218 27.23 17.89 14.61
CA PRO A 218 28.25 17.54 15.61
C PRO A 218 28.87 18.76 16.29
N GLU A 219 28.93 19.89 15.60
CA GLU A 219 29.50 21.15 16.09
C GLU A 219 28.72 21.73 17.29
N ARG A 220 27.45 21.31 17.48
CA ARG A 220 26.60 21.76 18.58
C ARG A 220 26.54 20.78 19.76
N ARG A 221 27.32 19.70 19.73
CA ARG A 221 27.38 18.75 20.84
C ARG A 221 28.06 19.33 22.05
N THR A 222 27.53 19.06 23.23
CA THR A 222 28.15 19.47 24.50
C THR A 222 29.13 18.44 25.05
N GLY A 223 29.13 17.22 24.48
CA GLY A 223 29.93 16.08 24.94
C GLY A 223 29.26 15.25 26.03
N SER A 224 28.06 15.63 26.46
CA SER A 224 27.24 14.87 27.42
C SER A 224 26.40 13.76 26.75
N GLU A 225 26.26 13.82 25.43
CA GLU A 225 25.41 12.94 24.63
C GLU A 225 26.01 11.54 24.50
N LYS A 226 25.22 10.51 24.83
CA LYS A 226 25.67 9.11 24.85
C LYS A 226 25.25 8.37 23.58
N PRO A 227 26.10 7.45 23.06
CA PRO A 227 25.69 6.54 22.00
C PRO A 227 24.42 5.78 22.38
N TRP A 228 23.47 5.73 21.46
CA TRP A 228 22.22 4.99 21.67
C TRP A 228 22.38 3.52 21.26
N SER A 229 21.70 2.63 21.97
CA SER A 229 21.56 1.22 21.60
C SER A 229 20.15 0.74 21.91
N MET A 230 19.69 -0.24 21.15
CA MET A 230 18.39 -0.86 21.33
C MET A 230 18.34 -1.54 22.71
N PRO A 231 17.22 -1.42 23.45
CA PRO A 231 17.08 -2.09 24.72
C PRO A 231 17.16 -3.61 24.55
N LYS A 232 17.95 -4.28 25.41
CA LYS A 232 18.09 -5.74 25.44
C LYS A 232 16.80 -6.49 25.84
N LYS A 233 15.80 -5.76 26.34
CA LYS A 233 14.48 -6.26 26.74
C LYS A 233 13.40 -5.43 26.06
N CYS A 234 12.31 -6.07 25.68
CA CYS A 234 11.16 -5.41 25.10
C CYS A 234 10.63 -4.33 26.07
N PRO A 235 10.45 -3.08 25.62
CA PRO A 235 10.00 -1.98 26.48
C PRO A 235 8.57 -2.14 26.99
N VAL A 236 7.78 -3.04 26.37
CA VAL A 236 6.37 -3.26 26.74
C VAL A 236 6.19 -4.46 27.67
N CYS A 237 6.79 -5.61 27.36
CA CYS A 237 6.59 -6.85 28.13
C CYS A 237 7.84 -7.36 28.88
N GLY A 238 8.99 -6.70 28.75
CA GLY A 238 10.22 -7.06 29.45
C GLY A 238 10.94 -8.33 28.93
N THR A 239 10.38 -9.04 27.96
CA THR A 239 10.98 -10.24 27.35
C THR A 239 12.31 -9.88 26.67
N PRO A 240 13.39 -10.68 26.83
CA PRO A 240 14.63 -10.51 26.08
C PRO A 240 14.37 -10.45 24.57
N VAL A 241 15.00 -9.50 23.90
CA VAL A 241 14.83 -9.32 22.44
C VAL A 241 15.77 -10.22 21.67
N THR A 242 15.39 -10.58 20.44
CA THR A 242 16.17 -11.44 19.55
C THR A 242 16.47 -10.70 18.25
N ARG A 243 17.62 -11.00 17.66
CA ARG A 243 18.04 -10.53 16.33
C ARG A 243 18.52 -11.76 15.56
N GLU A 244 17.97 -11.99 14.38
CA GLU A 244 18.43 -13.03 13.47
C GLU A 244 19.67 -12.52 12.72
N GLU A 245 20.64 -13.39 12.42
CA GLU A 245 21.94 -12.97 11.86
C GLU A 245 21.81 -12.20 10.53
N ASP A 246 20.80 -12.54 9.72
CA ASP A 246 20.56 -11.94 8.41
C ASP A 246 19.57 -10.74 8.43
N GLU A 247 19.07 -10.33 9.60
CA GLU A 247 18.09 -9.26 9.72
C GLU A 247 18.61 -8.03 10.50
N ALA A 248 18.34 -6.84 9.96
CA ALA A 248 18.62 -5.57 10.62
C ALA A 248 17.63 -5.26 11.77
N ALA A 249 16.48 -5.91 11.76
CA ALA A 249 15.43 -5.67 12.74
C ALA A 249 15.63 -6.52 14.01
N ILE A 250 15.33 -5.91 15.15
CA ILE A 250 15.34 -6.57 16.47
C ILE A 250 13.88 -6.83 16.86
N TYR A 251 13.61 -7.98 17.48
CA TYR A 251 12.26 -8.45 17.72
C TYR A 251 11.99 -8.80 19.18
N CYS A 252 10.75 -8.58 19.59
CA CYS A 252 10.17 -9.21 20.76
C CYS A 252 9.61 -10.59 20.38
N PRO A 253 10.21 -11.70 20.84
CA PRO A 253 9.75 -13.05 20.48
C PRO A 253 8.42 -13.41 21.17
N ASN A 254 8.02 -12.68 22.21
CA ASN A 254 6.78 -12.93 22.93
C ASN A 254 5.56 -12.56 22.08
N ILE A 255 4.86 -13.56 21.55
CA ILE A 255 3.64 -13.40 20.75
C ILE A 255 2.49 -12.81 21.58
N ALA A 256 2.47 -13.06 22.90
CA ALA A 256 1.50 -12.48 23.83
C ALA A 256 1.91 -11.10 24.36
N CYS A 257 2.91 -10.43 23.75
CA CYS A 257 3.30 -9.08 24.13
C CYS A 257 2.12 -8.10 23.95
N PRO A 258 1.73 -7.32 24.97
CA PRO A 258 0.63 -6.35 24.84
C PRO A 258 0.84 -5.34 23.70
N GLY A 259 2.09 -4.94 23.43
CA GLY A 259 2.41 -4.03 22.32
C GLY A 259 2.14 -4.67 20.96
N ARG A 260 2.42 -5.97 20.82
CA ARG A 260 2.07 -6.73 19.61
C ARG A 260 0.56 -6.93 19.48
N GLN A 261 -0.13 -7.16 20.59
CA GLN A 261 -1.58 -7.35 20.60
C GLN A 261 -2.32 -6.09 20.13
N LEU A 262 -1.98 -4.92 20.66
CA LEU A 262 -2.59 -3.65 20.26
C LEU A 262 -2.36 -3.38 18.77
N GLU A 263 -1.11 -3.44 18.31
CA GLU A 263 -0.77 -3.22 16.89
C GLU A 263 -1.38 -4.30 15.98
N GLY A 264 -1.49 -5.53 16.46
CA GLY A 264 -2.17 -6.63 15.77
C GLY A 264 -3.67 -6.36 15.58
N LEU A 265 -4.35 -5.86 16.61
CA LEU A 265 -5.77 -5.46 16.55
C LEU A 265 -6.00 -4.26 15.62
N VAL A 266 -5.12 -3.25 15.69
CA VAL A 266 -5.15 -2.09 14.77
C VAL A 266 -4.97 -2.55 13.33
N HIS A 267 -4.02 -3.45 13.08
CA HIS A 267 -3.83 -4.02 11.76
C HIS A 267 -5.04 -4.84 11.29
N PHE A 268 -5.58 -5.71 12.15
CA PHE A 268 -6.72 -6.57 11.85
C PHE A 268 -7.95 -5.75 11.44
N THR A 269 -8.23 -4.64 12.14
CA THR A 269 -9.38 -3.77 11.90
C THR A 269 -9.19 -2.81 10.71
N SER A 270 -7.96 -2.68 10.19
CA SER A 270 -7.61 -1.70 9.15
C SER A 270 -8.38 -1.89 7.84
N ARG A 271 -8.46 -0.83 7.04
CA ARG A 271 -9.13 -0.80 5.74
C ARG A 271 -8.56 -1.80 4.72
N GLY A 272 -7.32 -2.24 4.86
CA GLY A 272 -6.72 -3.28 4.00
C GLY A 272 -6.95 -4.72 4.49
N ALA A 273 -7.39 -4.86 5.74
CA ALA A 273 -7.59 -6.13 6.44
C ALA A 273 -9.09 -6.41 6.61
N MET A 274 -9.66 -6.44 7.81
CA MET A 274 -11.09 -6.75 7.98
C MET A 274 -12.02 -5.55 7.75
N ASP A 275 -11.48 -4.34 7.53
CA ASP A 275 -12.24 -3.10 7.25
C ASP A 275 -13.35 -2.79 8.29
N ILE A 276 -12.98 -2.83 9.57
CA ILE A 276 -13.91 -2.55 10.66
C ILE A 276 -13.90 -1.03 10.91
N ARG A 277 -14.82 -0.34 10.22
CA ARG A 277 -14.99 1.12 10.37
C ARG A 277 -15.51 1.47 11.76
N GLY A 278 -15.01 2.57 12.32
CA GLY A 278 -15.39 3.07 13.65
C GLY A 278 -14.43 2.70 14.77
N LEU A 279 -13.45 1.80 14.52
CA LEU A 279 -12.34 1.52 15.43
C LEU A 279 -11.11 2.36 15.04
N SER A 280 -10.93 3.48 15.73
CA SER A 280 -9.68 4.23 15.70
C SER A 280 -8.64 3.59 16.63
N TYR A 281 -7.36 3.94 16.48
CA TYR A 281 -6.30 3.48 17.38
C TYR A 281 -6.67 3.71 18.86
N ALA A 282 -7.13 4.92 19.21
CA ALA A 282 -7.53 5.27 20.57
C ALA A 282 -8.70 4.42 21.08
N ARG A 283 -9.69 4.09 20.23
CA ARG A 283 -10.81 3.22 20.62
C ARG A 283 -10.38 1.79 20.84
N ILE A 284 -9.46 1.27 20.01
CA ILE A 284 -8.91 -0.08 20.20
C ILE A 284 -8.11 -0.13 21.49
N GLN A 285 -7.27 0.88 21.74
CA GLN A 285 -6.53 1.02 22.99
C GLN A 285 -7.48 1.04 24.21
N GLN A 286 -8.55 1.83 24.15
CA GLN A 286 -9.57 1.87 25.21
C GLN A 286 -10.24 0.50 25.45
N LEU A 287 -10.54 -0.26 24.39
CA LEU A 287 -11.12 -1.61 24.50
C LEU A 287 -10.14 -2.61 25.14
N VAL A 288 -8.85 -2.48 24.84
CA VAL A 288 -7.78 -3.30 25.43
C VAL A 288 -7.57 -2.92 26.91
N GLU A 289 -7.52 -1.63 27.22
CA GLU A 289 -7.37 -1.11 28.59
C GLU A 289 -8.55 -1.48 29.49
N ALA A 290 -9.78 -1.48 28.94
CA ALA A 290 -10.98 -1.95 29.63
C ALA A 290 -11.04 -3.49 29.77
N GLY A 291 -10.08 -4.23 29.21
CA GLY A 291 -10.04 -5.69 29.27
C GLY A 291 -11.11 -6.39 28.42
N LEU A 292 -11.82 -5.65 27.58
CA LEU A 292 -12.91 -6.19 26.74
C LEU A 292 -12.36 -6.94 25.52
N VAL A 293 -11.17 -6.58 25.04
CA VAL A 293 -10.55 -7.17 23.85
C VAL A 293 -9.08 -7.49 24.12
N ARG A 294 -8.68 -8.75 23.91
CA ARG A 294 -7.27 -9.18 23.99
C ARG A 294 -6.72 -9.65 22.65
N ASP A 295 -7.60 -10.23 21.84
CA ASP A 295 -7.28 -10.72 20.50
C ASP A 295 -8.43 -10.43 19.52
N PRO A 296 -8.20 -10.59 18.20
CA PRO A 296 -9.22 -10.29 17.20
C PRO A 296 -10.54 -11.07 17.35
N GLY A 297 -10.52 -12.24 17.97
CA GLY A 297 -11.73 -13.03 18.22
C GLY A 297 -12.65 -12.41 19.26
N ASP A 298 -12.12 -11.62 20.21
CA ASP A 298 -12.93 -10.91 21.22
C ASP A 298 -13.75 -9.77 20.60
N LEU A 299 -13.29 -9.16 19.50
CA LEU A 299 -14.04 -8.12 18.79
C LEU A 299 -15.44 -8.59 18.40
N TYR A 300 -15.55 -9.84 17.93
CA TYR A 300 -16.81 -10.45 17.53
C TYR A 300 -17.69 -10.93 18.70
N ALA A 301 -17.21 -10.79 19.93
CA ALA A 301 -17.95 -11.06 21.16
C ALA A 301 -18.47 -9.79 21.84
N LEU A 302 -18.03 -8.60 21.39
CA LEU A 302 -18.45 -7.33 21.96
C LEU A 302 -19.97 -7.15 21.84
N THR A 303 -20.54 -6.63 22.91
CA THR A 303 -21.96 -6.27 22.99
C THR A 303 -22.13 -4.76 22.98
N ARG A 304 -23.33 -4.29 22.62
CA ARG A 304 -23.63 -2.86 22.61
C ARG A 304 -23.56 -2.29 24.02
N GLU A 305 -24.00 -3.06 25.00
CA GLU A 305 -24.06 -2.69 26.41
C GLU A 305 -22.65 -2.41 26.96
N GLN A 306 -21.70 -3.30 26.68
CA GLN A 306 -20.28 -3.09 27.06
C GLN A 306 -19.67 -1.83 26.43
N LEU A 307 -20.06 -1.49 25.20
CA LEU A 307 -19.56 -0.28 24.54
C LEU A 307 -20.14 0.99 25.17
N LEU A 308 -21.40 0.95 25.60
CA LEU A 308 -22.07 2.09 26.23
C LEU A 308 -21.50 2.45 27.62
N GLU A 309 -20.84 1.52 28.29
CA GLU A 309 -20.12 1.76 29.54
C GLU A 309 -18.82 2.56 29.33
N LEU A 310 -18.32 2.65 28.10
CA LEU A 310 -17.10 3.36 27.76
C LEU A 310 -17.37 4.82 27.37
N GLU A 311 -16.49 5.71 27.82
CA GLU A 311 -16.54 7.12 27.45
C GLU A 311 -16.37 7.30 25.92
N GLY A 312 -17.20 8.16 25.32
CA GLY A 312 -17.13 8.47 23.88
C GLY A 312 -17.95 7.55 22.96
N TYR A 313 -18.71 6.60 23.52
CA TYR A 313 -19.67 5.78 22.78
C TYR A 313 -21.11 6.26 23.02
N ALA A 314 -21.67 6.93 22.03
CA ALA A 314 -23.11 7.17 21.98
C ALA A 314 -23.84 5.95 21.41
N ASP A 315 -25.11 5.80 21.75
CA ASP A 315 -25.95 4.66 21.39
C ASP A 315 -25.93 4.31 19.89
N LYS A 316 -26.11 5.30 19.03
CA LYS A 316 -26.00 5.15 17.57
C LYS A 316 -24.60 4.71 17.13
N GLY A 317 -23.56 5.21 17.80
CA GLY A 317 -22.17 4.89 17.52
C GLY A 317 -21.82 3.45 17.91
N ALA A 318 -22.26 2.99 19.09
CA ALA A 318 -22.11 1.62 19.54
C ALA A 318 -22.83 0.64 18.59
N GLY A 319 -24.09 0.94 18.23
CA GLY A 319 -24.83 0.13 17.25
C GLY A 319 -24.16 0.06 15.88
N SER A 320 -23.64 1.18 15.39
CA SER A 320 -22.91 1.23 14.11
C SER A 320 -21.62 0.41 14.14
N LEU A 321 -20.90 0.42 15.27
CA LEU A 321 -19.69 -0.36 15.45
C LEU A 321 -19.97 -1.87 15.48
N ILE A 322 -20.98 -2.30 16.25
CA ILE A 322 -21.40 -3.71 16.27
C ILE A 322 -21.82 -4.18 14.88
N ALA A 323 -22.56 -3.36 14.13
CA ALA A 323 -22.91 -3.66 12.75
C ALA A 323 -21.67 -3.78 11.84
N ALA A 324 -20.68 -2.90 11.99
CA ALA A 324 -19.43 -2.96 11.23
C ALA A 324 -18.60 -4.21 11.54
N ILE A 325 -18.52 -4.62 12.81
CA ILE A 325 -17.88 -5.88 13.24
C ILE A 325 -18.65 -7.09 12.68
N GLY A 326 -19.99 -7.05 12.69
CA GLY A 326 -20.80 -8.10 12.09
C GLY A 326 -20.55 -8.24 10.59
N ALA A 327 -20.53 -7.11 9.88
CA ALA A 327 -20.28 -7.07 8.43
C ALA A 327 -18.88 -7.55 8.04
N SER A 328 -17.86 -7.33 8.88
CA SER A 328 -16.49 -7.77 8.55
C SER A 328 -16.34 -9.29 8.48
N LYS A 329 -17.26 -10.06 9.07
CA LYS A 329 -17.24 -11.53 8.99
C LYS A 329 -17.31 -12.05 7.56
N SER A 330 -17.90 -11.31 6.63
CA SER A 330 -18.04 -11.72 5.22
C SER A 330 -16.85 -11.38 4.34
N GLN A 331 -15.77 -10.78 4.89
CA GLN A 331 -14.59 -10.45 4.10
C GLN A 331 -13.96 -11.73 3.49
N PRO A 332 -13.38 -11.65 2.28
CA PRO A 332 -12.71 -12.78 1.65
C PRO A 332 -11.47 -13.24 2.42
N LEU A 333 -11.09 -14.50 2.24
CA LEU A 333 -9.95 -15.14 2.91
C LEU A 333 -8.64 -14.36 2.74
N GLN A 334 -8.36 -13.76 1.58
CA GLN A 334 -7.17 -12.95 1.36
C GLN A 334 -7.03 -11.81 2.37
N ARG A 335 -8.15 -11.21 2.78
CA ARG A 335 -8.18 -10.12 3.74
C ARG A 335 -7.99 -10.63 5.16
N LEU A 336 -8.57 -11.78 5.48
CA LEU A 336 -8.34 -12.46 6.75
C LEU A 336 -6.87 -12.87 6.91
N LEU A 337 -6.27 -13.53 5.92
CA LEU A 337 -4.86 -13.92 5.94
C LEU A 337 -3.95 -12.71 6.13
N HIS A 338 -4.25 -11.62 5.43
CA HIS A 338 -3.54 -10.37 5.65
C HIS A 338 -3.74 -9.84 7.08
N ALA A 339 -4.96 -9.91 7.62
CA ALA A 339 -5.34 -9.45 8.95
C ALA A 339 -4.67 -10.23 10.10
N LEU A 340 -4.41 -11.53 9.92
CA LEU A 340 -3.75 -12.38 10.92
C LEU A 340 -2.31 -11.94 11.24
N GLY A 341 -1.69 -11.12 10.37
CA GLY A 341 -0.38 -10.53 10.64
C GLY A 341 0.75 -11.54 10.63
N ILE A 342 0.64 -12.61 9.83
CA ILE A 342 1.67 -13.63 9.65
C ILE A 342 2.96 -12.97 9.15
N ARG A 343 4.11 -13.35 9.73
CA ARG A 343 5.42 -12.77 9.38
C ARG A 343 5.69 -12.96 7.88
N HIS A 344 6.20 -11.92 7.21
CA HIS A 344 6.46 -11.85 5.76
C HIS A 344 5.23 -11.93 4.84
N VAL A 345 4.03 -12.21 5.35
CA VAL A 345 2.81 -12.27 4.54
C VAL A 345 2.19 -10.88 4.40
N GLY A 346 2.57 -10.19 3.33
CA GLY A 346 1.92 -8.96 2.88
C GLY A 346 0.56 -9.21 2.21
N SER A 347 -0.13 -8.15 1.80
CA SER A 347 -1.44 -8.25 1.13
C SER A 347 -1.39 -9.06 -0.17
N ILE A 348 -0.33 -8.88 -0.97
CA ILE A 348 -0.11 -9.62 -2.22
C ILE A 348 0.10 -11.10 -1.94
N ALA A 349 0.95 -11.44 -0.97
CA ALA A 349 1.20 -12.83 -0.60
C ALA A 349 -0.09 -13.50 -0.07
N ALA A 350 -0.84 -12.79 0.80
CA ALA A 350 -2.13 -13.27 1.30
C ALA A 350 -3.14 -13.53 0.16
N GLN A 351 -3.20 -12.66 -0.84
CA GLN A 351 -4.02 -12.84 -2.03
C GLN A 351 -3.59 -14.07 -2.83
N LEU A 352 -2.30 -14.23 -3.13
CA LEU A 352 -1.79 -15.38 -3.89
C LEU A 352 -2.08 -16.69 -3.18
N LEU A 353 -1.88 -16.76 -1.86
CA LEU A 353 -2.18 -17.93 -1.05
C LEU A 353 -3.69 -18.23 -1.04
N ALA A 354 -4.53 -17.22 -0.78
CA ALA A 354 -5.98 -17.39 -0.74
C ALA A 354 -6.53 -17.87 -2.09
N GLN A 355 -6.06 -17.29 -3.20
CA GLN A 355 -6.48 -17.68 -4.54
C GLN A 355 -6.01 -19.08 -4.93
N HIS A 356 -4.81 -19.48 -4.48
CA HIS A 356 -4.27 -20.81 -4.78
C HIS A 356 -4.99 -21.93 -4.01
N PHE A 357 -5.15 -21.75 -2.69
CA PHE A 357 -5.65 -22.79 -1.80
C PHE A 357 -7.19 -22.74 -1.60
N GLY A 358 -7.82 -21.58 -1.80
CA GLY A 358 -9.27 -21.39 -1.74
C GLY A 358 -9.88 -21.38 -0.33
N THR A 359 -9.31 -22.11 0.63
CA THR A 359 -9.79 -22.14 2.02
C THR A 359 -8.64 -22.00 3.02
N LEU A 360 -8.94 -21.48 4.21
CA LEU A 360 -7.96 -21.39 5.29
C LEU A 360 -7.48 -22.78 5.72
N ASP A 361 -8.38 -23.76 5.76
CA ASP A 361 -8.08 -25.14 6.15
C ASP A 361 -7.05 -25.78 5.20
N ALA A 362 -7.17 -25.54 3.90
CA ALA A 362 -6.19 -26.01 2.92
C ALA A 362 -4.80 -25.40 3.17
N ILE A 363 -4.73 -24.10 3.49
CA ILE A 363 -3.46 -23.42 3.82
C ILE A 363 -2.85 -23.97 5.11
N MET A 364 -3.68 -24.21 6.13
CA MET A 364 -3.23 -24.76 7.41
C MET A 364 -2.66 -26.18 7.29
N SER A 365 -3.15 -26.95 6.33
CA SER A 365 -2.69 -28.31 6.04
C SER A 365 -1.51 -28.40 5.06
N ALA A 366 -1.20 -27.29 4.38
CA ALA A 366 -0.18 -27.27 3.33
C ALA A 366 1.23 -27.40 3.91
N SER A 367 2.10 -28.16 3.23
CA SER A 367 3.52 -28.21 3.56
C SER A 367 4.25 -26.94 3.11
N ALA A 368 5.47 -26.73 3.61
CA ALA A 368 6.32 -25.62 3.14
C ALA A 368 6.56 -25.72 1.62
N ASP A 369 6.75 -26.92 1.09
CA ASP A 369 6.94 -27.15 -0.35
C ASP A 369 5.69 -26.82 -1.17
N ASP A 370 4.49 -27.16 -0.68
CA ASP A 370 3.23 -26.80 -1.35
C ASP A 370 3.06 -25.28 -1.44
N ILE A 371 3.38 -24.57 -0.36
CA ILE A 371 3.31 -23.11 -0.32
C ILE A 371 4.37 -22.47 -1.22
N LEU A 372 5.59 -23.04 -1.25
CA LEU A 372 6.68 -22.58 -2.10
C LEU A 372 6.37 -22.73 -3.60
N ASN A 373 5.53 -23.70 -3.96
CA ASN A 373 5.07 -23.89 -5.35
C ASN A 373 4.11 -22.79 -5.84
N VAL A 374 3.62 -21.92 -4.95
CA VAL A 374 2.79 -20.78 -5.33
C VAL A 374 3.66 -19.70 -5.98
N ARG A 375 3.41 -19.40 -7.25
CA ARG A 375 4.17 -18.39 -8.00
C ARG A 375 4.13 -17.03 -7.30
N GLY A 376 5.31 -16.48 -6.99
CA GLY A 376 5.47 -15.21 -6.29
C GLY A 376 5.62 -15.35 -4.77
N ILE A 377 5.59 -16.57 -4.25
CA ILE A 377 5.92 -16.91 -2.86
C ILE A 377 7.35 -17.45 -2.80
N GLY A 378 8.12 -16.98 -1.83
CA GLY A 378 9.48 -17.46 -1.55
C GLY A 378 9.54 -18.25 -0.24
N ALA A 379 10.68 -18.90 0.01
CA ALA A 379 10.90 -19.77 1.17
C ALA A 379 10.57 -19.07 2.51
N THR A 380 11.01 -17.83 2.70
CA THR A 380 10.74 -17.05 3.92
C THR A 380 9.25 -16.88 4.22
N ILE A 381 8.42 -16.75 3.18
CA ILE A 381 6.96 -16.66 3.34
C ILE A 381 6.38 -18.04 3.65
N ALA A 382 6.83 -19.09 2.95
CA ALA A 382 6.39 -20.45 3.19
C ALA A 382 6.66 -20.89 4.64
N ASP A 383 7.88 -20.69 5.11
CA ASP A 383 8.28 -21.01 6.49
C ASP A 383 7.49 -20.19 7.50
N GLY A 384 7.27 -18.90 7.23
CA GLY A 384 6.46 -18.02 8.10
C GLY A 384 5.01 -18.47 8.24
N VAL A 385 4.40 -18.96 7.15
CA VAL A 385 3.03 -19.49 7.16
C VAL A 385 2.95 -20.80 7.93
N VAL A 386 3.85 -21.75 7.67
CA VAL A 386 3.90 -23.04 8.36
C VAL A 386 4.16 -22.85 9.84
N ALA A 387 5.11 -21.99 10.21
CA ALA A 387 5.42 -21.68 11.61
C ALA A 387 4.21 -21.10 12.34
N TYR A 388 3.49 -20.16 11.73
CA TYR A 388 2.30 -19.55 12.33
C TYR A 388 1.19 -20.57 12.60
N PHE A 389 0.88 -21.44 11.63
CA PHE A 389 -0.18 -22.44 11.79
C PHE A 389 0.28 -23.69 12.55
N SER A 390 1.57 -23.84 12.84
CA SER A 390 2.07 -24.87 13.76
C SER A 390 2.03 -24.42 15.23
N ASP A 391 2.00 -23.11 15.47
CA ASP A 391 1.90 -22.54 16.82
C ASP A 391 0.50 -22.76 17.45
N PRO A 392 0.41 -23.33 18.67
CA PRO A 392 -0.86 -23.52 19.37
C PRO A 392 -1.69 -22.24 19.55
N ALA A 393 -1.05 -21.07 19.77
CA ALA A 393 -1.73 -19.80 19.93
C ALA A 393 -2.36 -19.32 18.62
N GLY A 394 -1.66 -19.51 17.50
CA GLY A 394 -2.18 -19.24 16.15
C GLY A 394 -3.42 -20.09 15.85
N ARG A 395 -3.34 -21.40 16.11
CA ARG A 395 -4.47 -22.33 15.96
C ARG A 395 -5.66 -21.97 16.85
N ALA A 396 -5.41 -21.60 18.11
CA ALA A 396 -6.45 -21.20 19.04
C ALA A 396 -7.20 -19.94 18.58
N LEU A 397 -6.48 -18.96 18.03
CA LEU A 397 -7.10 -17.76 17.45
C LEU A 397 -7.95 -18.11 16.23
N VAL A 398 -7.46 -18.95 15.33
CA VAL A 398 -8.22 -19.40 14.15
C VAL A 398 -9.51 -20.08 14.59
N GLU A 399 -9.46 -20.98 15.57
CA GLU A 399 -10.66 -21.67 16.03
C GLU A 399 -11.64 -20.72 16.73
N LYS A 400 -11.13 -19.76 17.50
CA LYS A 400 -11.94 -18.70 18.08
C LYS A 400 -12.65 -17.89 16.98
N LEU A 401 -11.96 -17.51 15.91
CA LEU A 401 -12.56 -16.79 14.78
C LEU A 401 -13.59 -17.65 14.04
N ARG A 402 -13.35 -18.96 13.90
CA ARG A 402 -14.30 -19.92 13.32
C ARG A 402 -15.59 -19.97 14.15
N SER A 403 -15.49 -20.08 15.47
CA SER A 403 -16.64 -20.07 16.38
C SER A 403 -17.48 -18.79 16.31
N ARG A 404 -16.89 -17.69 15.84
CA ARG A 404 -17.54 -16.39 15.65
C ARG A 404 -18.14 -16.21 14.25
N GLY A 405 -18.00 -17.19 13.36
CA GLY A 405 -18.58 -17.18 12.02
C GLY A 405 -17.83 -16.31 11.01
N VAL A 406 -16.52 -16.14 11.18
CA VAL A 406 -15.68 -15.42 10.20
C VAL A 406 -15.50 -16.29 8.95
N ASN A 407 -15.62 -15.68 7.76
CA ASN A 407 -15.46 -16.37 6.48
C ASN A 407 -14.01 -16.83 6.25
N PHE A 408 -13.82 -18.13 6.02
CA PHE A 408 -12.52 -18.77 5.78
C PHE A 408 -12.34 -19.20 4.32
N THR A 409 -13.19 -18.72 3.43
CA THR A 409 -13.16 -19.07 2.00
C THR A 409 -12.81 -17.87 1.15
N GLU A 410 -11.94 -18.08 0.16
CA GLU A 410 -11.73 -17.12 -0.90
C GLU A 410 -12.85 -17.34 -1.92
N PRO A 411 -13.58 -16.28 -2.33
CA PRO A 411 -14.47 -16.38 -3.46
C PRO A 411 -13.64 -16.86 -4.65
N ARG A 412 -13.92 -18.06 -5.16
CA ARG A 412 -13.38 -18.45 -6.46
C ARG A 412 -13.83 -17.39 -7.43
N ALA A 413 -12.89 -16.76 -8.14
CA ALA A 413 -13.25 -16.07 -9.37
C ALA A 413 -14.06 -17.10 -10.16
N VAL A 414 -15.34 -16.78 -10.42
CA VAL A 414 -16.15 -17.59 -11.32
C VAL A 414 -15.32 -17.64 -12.58
N VAL A 415 -14.68 -18.78 -12.84
CA VAL A 415 -14.02 -19.04 -14.10
C VAL A 415 -15.13 -18.77 -15.10
N ALA A 416 -15.01 -17.68 -15.87
CA ALA A 416 -15.95 -17.43 -16.93
C ALA A 416 -15.99 -18.72 -17.74
N GLY A 417 -17.15 -19.38 -17.73
CA GLY A 417 -17.37 -20.52 -18.62
C GLY A 417 -16.99 -20.04 -20.00
N GLY A 418 -16.06 -20.72 -20.63
CA GLY A 418 -15.41 -20.25 -21.84
C GLY A 418 -14.67 -21.38 -22.53
N PRO A 419 -14.27 -21.17 -23.79
CA PRO A 419 -13.72 -22.23 -24.63
C PRO A 419 -12.40 -22.82 -24.11
N LEU A 420 -11.73 -22.11 -23.19
CA LEU A 420 -10.48 -22.51 -22.57
C LEU A 420 -10.64 -22.86 -21.08
N ALA A 421 -11.87 -23.07 -20.60
CA ALA A 421 -12.15 -23.38 -19.20
C ALA A 421 -11.32 -24.57 -18.70
N GLY A 422 -10.53 -24.34 -17.65
CA GLY A 422 -9.69 -25.37 -17.02
C GLY A 422 -8.38 -25.68 -17.75
N MET A 423 -8.12 -25.05 -18.91
CA MET A 423 -6.89 -25.26 -19.68
C MET A 423 -5.75 -24.37 -19.15
N THR A 424 -4.54 -24.92 -19.14
CA THR A 424 -3.30 -24.24 -18.75
C THR A 424 -2.43 -23.94 -19.97
N LEU A 425 -2.12 -22.67 -20.18
CA LEU A 425 -1.36 -22.19 -21.34
C LEU A 425 -0.05 -21.52 -20.91
N VAL A 426 1.01 -21.68 -21.70
CA VAL A 426 2.27 -20.94 -21.55
C VAL A 426 2.47 -20.07 -22.78
N ILE A 427 2.84 -18.80 -22.60
CA ILE A 427 3.14 -17.89 -23.72
C ILE A 427 4.65 -17.77 -23.90
N THR A 428 5.15 -17.97 -25.11
CA THR A 428 6.56 -17.79 -25.49
C THR A 428 6.67 -17.09 -26.85
N GLY A 429 7.77 -16.35 -27.07
CA GLY A 429 7.97 -15.56 -28.29
C GLY A 429 7.18 -14.26 -28.34
N THR A 430 7.36 -13.52 -29.44
CA THR A 430 6.64 -12.28 -29.77
C THR A 430 5.44 -12.61 -30.65
N LEU A 431 4.27 -12.16 -30.23
CA LEU A 431 3.00 -12.40 -30.90
C LEU A 431 2.74 -11.31 -31.98
N PRO A 432 2.28 -11.68 -33.19
CA PRO A 432 2.10 -10.75 -34.32
C PRO A 432 1.22 -9.52 -34.05
N THR A 433 0.10 -9.66 -33.33
CA THR A 433 -0.85 -8.56 -33.10
C THR A 433 -1.20 -8.32 -31.64
N LEU A 434 -1.05 -9.35 -30.79
CA LEU A 434 -1.38 -9.24 -29.36
C LEU A 434 -0.15 -8.93 -28.51
N SER A 435 -0.26 -7.94 -27.63
CA SER A 435 0.73 -7.82 -26.54
C SER A 435 0.58 -9.01 -25.59
N ARG A 436 1.67 -9.41 -24.93
CA ARG A 436 1.65 -10.50 -23.94
C ARG A 436 0.59 -10.29 -22.86
N ALA A 437 0.36 -9.03 -22.45
CA ALA A 437 -0.67 -8.67 -21.50
C ALA A 437 -2.09 -8.87 -22.07
N LYS A 438 -2.34 -8.43 -23.32
CA LYS A 438 -3.62 -8.65 -24.00
C LYS A 438 -3.89 -10.14 -24.24
N ALA A 439 -2.87 -10.92 -24.61
CA ALA A 439 -2.99 -12.36 -24.76
C ALA A 439 -3.30 -13.08 -23.44
N THR A 440 -2.63 -12.70 -22.33
CA THR A 440 -2.96 -13.21 -21.00
C THR A 440 -4.40 -12.88 -20.61
N ALA A 441 -4.82 -11.62 -20.77
CA ALA A 441 -6.18 -11.20 -20.46
C ALA A 441 -7.23 -11.93 -21.32
N THR A 442 -6.93 -12.18 -22.60
CA THR A 442 -7.81 -12.92 -23.51
C THR A 442 -7.96 -14.38 -23.08
N ILE A 443 -6.86 -15.03 -22.70
CA ILE A 443 -6.87 -16.41 -22.20
C ILE A 443 -7.64 -16.50 -20.88
N GLU A 444 -7.38 -15.59 -19.94
CA GLU A 444 -8.04 -15.54 -18.64
C GLU A 444 -9.55 -15.23 -18.78
N ALA A 445 -9.92 -14.32 -19.68
CA ALA A 445 -11.32 -14.03 -20.01
C ALA A 445 -12.05 -15.23 -20.63
N ALA A 446 -11.34 -16.08 -21.37
CA ALA A 446 -11.86 -17.31 -21.95
C ALA A 446 -11.87 -18.51 -20.98
N GLY A 447 -11.52 -18.29 -19.70
CA GLY A 447 -11.54 -19.30 -18.64
C GLY A 447 -10.26 -20.14 -18.51
N GLY A 448 -9.21 -19.82 -19.29
CA GLY A 448 -7.91 -20.47 -19.24
C GLY A 448 -6.95 -19.85 -18.22
N ARG A 449 -5.87 -20.55 -17.90
CA ARG A 449 -4.84 -20.11 -16.94
C ARG A 449 -3.49 -19.97 -17.63
N VAL A 450 -2.82 -18.81 -17.48
CA VAL A 450 -1.47 -18.63 -18.03
C VAL A 450 -0.38 -18.92 -16.98
N THR A 451 0.54 -19.84 -17.30
CA THR A 451 1.70 -20.19 -16.46
C THR A 451 3.02 -19.70 -17.07
N GLY A 452 4.06 -19.61 -16.24
CA GLY A 452 5.36 -19.07 -16.63
C GLY A 452 6.32 -20.10 -17.25
N SER A 453 6.07 -21.39 -17.02
CA SER A 453 6.95 -22.50 -17.36
C SER A 453 6.14 -23.68 -17.92
N VAL A 454 6.75 -24.41 -18.85
CA VAL A 454 6.14 -25.61 -19.44
C VAL A 454 6.36 -26.80 -18.50
N SER A 455 5.26 -27.42 -18.09
CA SER A 455 5.18 -28.62 -17.25
C SER A 455 4.38 -29.72 -17.97
N LYS A 456 4.31 -30.92 -17.38
CA LYS A 456 3.40 -31.99 -17.84
C LYS A 456 1.91 -31.63 -17.69
N SER A 457 1.59 -30.64 -16.86
CA SER A 457 0.23 -30.13 -16.64
C SER A 457 -0.11 -28.93 -17.53
N THR A 458 0.75 -28.60 -18.50
CA THR A 458 0.48 -27.55 -19.48
C THR A 458 -0.25 -28.17 -20.67
N ASP A 459 -1.42 -27.63 -21.01
CA ASP A 459 -2.22 -28.11 -22.14
C ASP A 459 -1.70 -27.54 -23.46
N PHE A 460 -1.41 -26.23 -23.50
CA PHE A 460 -0.92 -25.56 -24.71
C PHE A 460 0.29 -24.65 -24.47
N LEU A 461 1.21 -24.64 -25.42
CA LEU A 461 2.23 -23.60 -25.57
C LEU A 461 1.79 -22.66 -26.71
N LEU A 462 1.45 -21.42 -26.38
CA LEU A 462 1.28 -20.35 -27.36
C LEU A 462 2.66 -19.84 -27.79
N ALA A 463 3.05 -20.14 -29.01
CA ALA A 463 4.36 -19.81 -29.57
C ALA A 463 4.24 -18.70 -30.63
N GLY A 464 4.87 -17.56 -30.36
CA GLY A 464 5.13 -16.50 -31.34
C GLY A 464 6.50 -16.64 -32.00
N GLU A 465 6.91 -15.60 -32.73
CA GLU A 465 8.26 -15.51 -33.30
C GLU A 465 9.33 -15.57 -32.18
N ASP A 466 10.46 -16.21 -32.44
CA ASP A 466 11.55 -16.44 -31.46
C ASP A 466 11.14 -17.23 -30.19
N ALA A 467 10.32 -18.28 -30.35
CA ALA A 467 9.77 -19.08 -29.25
C ALA A 467 10.79 -19.77 -28.29
N GLY A 468 12.08 -19.78 -28.62
CA GLY A 468 13.19 -20.09 -27.71
C GLY A 468 13.12 -21.42 -26.96
N SER A 469 13.81 -21.51 -25.81
CA SER A 469 14.01 -22.73 -25.00
C SER A 469 12.72 -23.35 -24.43
N LYS A 470 11.60 -22.63 -24.41
CA LYS A 470 10.30 -23.15 -23.99
C LYS A 470 9.63 -24.00 -25.06
N LEU A 471 9.90 -23.70 -26.34
CA LEU A 471 9.43 -24.51 -27.47
C LEU A 471 10.05 -25.92 -27.43
N ASP A 472 11.35 -25.99 -27.17
CA ASP A 472 12.08 -27.27 -27.09
C ASP A 472 11.59 -28.10 -25.89
N ARG A 473 11.32 -27.44 -24.76
CA ARG A 473 10.78 -28.08 -23.57
C ARG A 473 9.34 -28.58 -23.77
N ALA A 474 8.50 -27.85 -24.50
CA ALA A 474 7.16 -28.32 -24.87
C ALA A 474 7.20 -29.53 -25.79
N LYS A 475 8.09 -29.53 -26.80
CA LYS A 475 8.31 -30.70 -27.67
C LYS A 475 8.75 -31.93 -26.89
N THR A 476 9.65 -31.75 -25.91
CA THR A 476 10.15 -32.84 -25.07
C THR A 476 9.08 -33.43 -24.16
N LEU A 477 8.16 -32.58 -23.67
CA LEU A 477 7.09 -32.97 -22.76
C LEU A 477 5.79 -33.38 -23.47
N GLY A 478 5.73 -33.32 -24.80
CA GLY A 478 4.55 -33.67 -25.59
C GLY A 478 3.40 -32.67 -25.48
N VAL A 479 3.68 -31.41 -25.10
CA VAL A 479 2.67 -30.35 -24.95
C VAL A 479 2.28 -29.80 -26.32
N ALA A 480 0.98 -29.59 -26.56
CA ALA A 480 0.48 -29.08 -27.84
C ALA A 480 0.93 -27.63 -28.07
N ILE A 481 1.40 -27.30 -29.27
CA ILE A 481 1.89 -25.96 -29.63
C ILE A 481 0.85 -25.30 -30.53
N ILE A 482 0.44 -24.08 -30.18
CA ILE A 482 -0.54 -23.27 -30.93
C ILE A 482 0.05 -21.90 -31.24
N ASP A 483 -0.42 -21.26 -32.30
CA ASP A 483 -0.07 -19.89 -32.67
C ASP A 483 -1.16 -18.87 -32.24
N GLU A 484 -0.91 -17.58 -32.48
CA GLU A 484 -1.85 -16.50 -32.14
C GLU A 484 -3.21 -16.68 -32.84
N ALA A 485 -3.21 -17.12 -34.10
CA ALA A 485 -4.43 -17.31 -34.87
C ALA A 485 -5.27 -18.47 -34.31
N ASP A 486 -4.63 -19.55 -33.88
CA ASP A 486 -5.27 -20.66 -33.18
C ASP A 486 -5.86 -20.25 -31.84
N LEU A 487 -5.17 -19.42 -31.06
CA LEU A 487 -5.72 -18.88 -29.82
C LEU A 487 -7.01 -18.11 -30.09
N LEU A 488 -6.99 -17.19 -31.05
CA LEU A 488 -8.16 -16.38 -31.39
C LEU A 488 -9.32 -17.22 -31.91
N ARG A 489 -9.04 -18.26 -32.72
CA ARG A 489 -10.07 -19.22 -33.16
C ARG A 489 -10.72 -20.00 -32.01
N ARG A 490 -9.91 -20.45 -31.06
CA ARG A 490 -10.40 -21.20 -29.88
C ARG A 490 -11.24 -20.32 -28.97
N VAL A 491 -10.79 -19.09 -28.72
CA VAL A 491 -11.52 -18.12 -27.89
C VAL A 491 -12.82 -17.65 -28.56
N SER A 492 -12.90 -17.67 -29.89
CA SER A 492 -14.09 -17.26 -30.65
C SER A 492 -15.09 -18.39 -30.94
N SER A 493 -14.74 -19.66 -30.66
CA SER A 493 -15.63 -20.80 -30.92
C SER A 493 -16.62 -20.98 -29.76
N PRO A 494 -17.94 -21.06 -29.99
CA PRO A 494 -18.89 -21.38 -28.94
C PRO A 494 -18.61 -22.78 -28.40
N ALA A 495 -18.59 -22.92 -27.08
CA ALA A 495 -18.25 -24.17 -26.40
C ALA A 495 -19.12 -25.33 -26.91
N THR A 496 -18.51 -26.26 -27.64
CA THR A 496 -19.12 -27.55 -27.94
C THR A 496 -19.19 -28.34 -26.64
N SER A 497 -20.36 -28.33 -25.99
CA SER A 497 -20.70 -29.27 -24.93
C SER A 497 -20.59 -30.69 -25.50
N THR A 498 -19.52 -31.39 -25.16
CA THR A 498 -19.48 -32.85 -25.26
C THR A 498 -20.21 -33.42 -24.04
N ALA A 499 -21.24 -34.22 -24.32
CA ALA A 499 -22.13 -34.91 -23.38
C ALA A 499 -21.42 -35.96 -22.53
#